data_AF-A0A1X0ZSA3-F1
#
_entry.id   AF-A0A1X0ZSA3-F1
#
_cell.length_a   1.000
_cell.length_b   1.000
_cell.length_c   1.000
_cell.angle_alpha   90.00
_cell.angle_beta   90.00
_cell.angle_gamma   90.00
#
_symmetry.space_group_name_H-M   'P 1'
#
loop_
_entity.id
_entity.type
_entity.pdbx_description
1 polymer ?
#
loop_
_entity_poly.entity_id
_entity_poly.type
_entity_poly.pdbx_seq_one_letter_code
_entity_poly.pdbx_strand_id
1 'polypeptide(L)' 'MSDAEHTAAAWLGPAGLYRTRLEAVQNGEQRVEPVSADQLFSYARCLVLMQVTEGRRHA' A
#
# COMPACT_ATOMS: atom_id res chain seq x y z
N MET A 1 -9.78 -18.27 -1.48
CA MET A 1 -8.57 -17.43 -1.45
C MET A 1 -7.81 -17.66 -2.75
N SER A 2 -7.45 -16.60 -3.47
CA SER A 2 -6.69 -16.70 -4.72
C SER A 2 -5.18 -16.81 -4.47
N ASP A 3 -4.39 -17.20 -5.47
CA ASP A 3 -2.92 -17.26 -5.37
C ASP A 3 -2.31 -15.88 -5.05
N ALA A 4 -2.94 -14.81 -5.55
CA ALA A 4 -2.53 -13.43 -5.25
C ALA A 4 -2.76 -13.07 -3.77
N GLU A 5 -3.82 -13.58 -3.14
CA GLU A 5 -4.08 -13.35 -1.71
C GLU A 5 -3.09 -14.13 -0.81
N HIS A 6 -2.63 -15.31 -1.25
CA HIS A 6 -1.65 -16.11 -0.50
C HIS A 6 -0.22 -15.55 -0.59
N THR A 7 0.09 -14.87 -1.69
CA THR A 7 1.43 -14.30 -1.96
C THR A 7 1.49 -12.78 -1.75
N ALA A 8 0.40 -12.19 -1.23
CA ALA A 8 0.31 -10.77 -0.95
C ALA A 8 1.39 -10.35 0.06
N ALA A 9 2.24 -9.39 -0.35
CA ALA A 9 3.22 -8.76 0.52
C ALA A 9 2.60 -7.63 1.36
N ALA A 10 1.50 -7.04 0.88
CA ALA A 10 0.71 -6.03 1.58
C ALA A 10 -0.74 -6.03 1.07
N TRP A 11 -1.59 -5.20 1.68
CA TRP A 11 -2.99 -5.02 1.30
C TRP A 11 -3.27 -3.53 1.11
N LEU A 12 -3.75 -3.16 -0.06
CA LEU A 12 -4.10 -1.78 -0.39
C LEU A 12 -5.59 -1.56 -0.16
N GLY A 13 -5.91 -0.66 0.75
CA GLY A 13 -7.25 -0.10 0.94
C GLY A 13 -7.30 1.38 0.53
N PRO A 14 -8.50 1.95 0.38
CA PRO A 14 -8.71 3.38 0.18
C PRO A 14 -7.90 4.33 1.08
N ALA A 15 -7.69 3.99 2.35
CA ALA A 15 -6.94 4.86 3.27
C ALA A 15 -5.42 4.57 3.27
N GLY A 16 -4.97 3.47 2.66
CA GLY A 16 -3.55 3.21 2.50
C GLY A 16 -3.16 1.74 2.46
N LEU A 17 -1.87 1.50 2.73
CA LEU A 17 -1.27 0.17 2.74
C LEU A 17 -1.27 -0.42 4.15
N TYR A 18 -1.70 -1.66 4.25
CA TYR A 18 -1.74 -2.46 5.48
C TYR A 18 -0.88 -3.71 5.33
N ARG A 19 -0.39 -4.23 6.45
CA ARG A 19 0.44 -5.44 6.48
C ARG A 19 -0.39 -6.69 6.21
N THR A 20 -1.65 -6.71 6.65
CA THR A 20 -2.54 -7.86 6.48
C THR A 20 -3.94 -7.44 6.06
N ARG A 21 -4.68 -8.36 5.43
CA ARG A 21 -6.10 -8.15 5.10
C ARG A 21 -6.94 -7.86 6.34
N LEU A 22 -6.66 -8.58 7.44
CA LEU A 22 -7.40 -8.44 8.69
C LEU A 22 -7.24 -7.04 9.27
N GLU A 23 -6.00 -6.54 9.31
CA GLU A 23 -5.71 -5.18 9.77
C GLU A 23 -6.48 -4.13 8.96
N ALA A 24 -6.50 -4.27 7.63
CA ALA A 24 -7.23 -3.34 6.77
C ALA A 24 -8.75 -3.36 7.07
N VAL A 25 -9.34 -4.54 7.21
CA VAL A 25 -10.77 -4.69 7.57
C VAL A 25 -11.06 -4.13 8.97
N GLN A 26 -10.15 -4.33 9.94
CA GLN A 26 -10.27 -3.76 11.29
C GLN A 26 -10.23 -2.24 11.29
N ASN A 27 -9.51 -1.63 10.33
CA ASN A 27 -9.49 -0.19 10.12
C ASN A 27 -10.68 0.33 9.27
N GLY A 28 -11.67 -0.52 8.99
CA GLY A 28 -12.90 -0.12 8.31
C GLY A 28 -12.82 -0.12 6.79
N GLU A 29 -11.76 -0.68 6.20
CA GLU A 29 -11.65 -0.77 4.75
C GLU A 29 -12.72 -1.70 4.18
N GLN A 30 -13.56 -1.17 3.29
CA GLN A 30 -14.61 -1.94 2.63
C GLN A 30 -14.10 -2.70 1.40
N ARG A 31 -12.97 -2.24 0.82
CA ARG A 31 -12.33 -2.84 -0.35
C ARG A 31 -10.84 -2.90 -0.10
N VAL A 32 -10.29 -4.09 -0.25
CA VAL A 32 -8.88 -4.37 -0.03
C VAL A 32 -8.37 -5.26 -1.14
N GLU A 33 -7.28 -4.83 -1.75
CA GLU A 33 -6.64 -5.56 -2.85
C GLU A 33 -5.28 -6.10 -2.40
N PRO A 34 -4.96 -7.37 -2.70
CA PRO A 34 -3.64 -7.91 -2.43
C PRO A 34 -2.59 -7.21 -3.29
N VAL A 35 -1.44 -6.92 -2.70
CA VAL A 35 -0.33 -6.20 -3.34
C VAL A 35 0.91 -7.11 -3.35
N SER A 36 1.52 -7.29 -4.52
CA SER A 36 2.79 -8.02 -4.64
C SER A 36 3.97 -7.20 -4.09
N ALA A 37 5.10 -7.87 -3.83
CA ALA A 37 6.31 -7.17 -3.39
C ALA A 37 6.75 -6.08 -4.36
N ASP A 38 6.72 -6.35 -5.68
CA ASP A 38 7.11 -5.38 -6.71
C ASP A 38 6.19 -4.15 -6.74
N GLN A 39 4.89 -4.36 -6.56
CA GLN A 39 3.91 -3.27 -6.45
C GLN A 39 4.15 -2.45 -5.18
N LEU A 40 4.43 -3.10 -4.05
CA LEU A 40 4.74 -2.44 -2.79
C LEU A 40 5.97 -1.53 -2.90
N PHE A 41 7.07 -2.03 -3.51
CA PHE A 41 8.26 -1.21 -3.74
C PHE A 41 8.00 -0.05 -4.70
N SER A 42 7.14 -0.26 -5.70
CA SER A 42 6.73 0.81 -6.62
C SER A 42 5.95 1.91 -5.89
N TYR A 43 5.01 1.54 -5.02
CA TYR A 43 4.28 2.49 -4.18
C TYR A 43 5.21 3.25 -3.24
N ALA A 44 6.10 2.54 -2.54
CA ALA A 44 7.07 3.15 -1.63
C ALA A 44 7.99 4.15 -2.36
N ARG A 45 8.50 3.78 -3.54
CA ARG A 45 9.30 4.68 -4.38
C ARG A 45 8.53 5.94 -4.77
N CYS A 46 7.28 5.81 -5.21
CA CYS A 46 6.46 6.96 -5.58
C CYS A 46 6.25 7.89 -4.39
N LEU A 47 5.94 7.35 -3.21
CA LEU A 47 5.76 8.13 -1.99
C LEU A 47 7.03 8.88 -1.60
N VAL A 48 8.19 8.21 -1.62
CA VAL A 48 9.49 8.84 -1.33
C VAL A 48 9.79 9.94 -2.34
N LEU A 49 9.55 9.71 -3.64
CA LEU A 49 9.75 10.72 -4.67
C LEU A 49 8.84 11.93 -4.47
N MET A 50 7.55 11.73 -4.16
CA MET A 50 6.61 12.81 -3.87
C MET A 50 7.09 13.66 -2.68
N GLN A 51 7.48 13.02 -1.58
CA GLN A 51 8.02 13.71 -0.40
C GLN A 51 9.28 14.53 -0.72
N VAL A 52 10.21 13.98 -1.50
CA VAL A 52 11.42 14.68 -1.93
C VAL A 52 11.07 15.88 -2.82
N THR A 53 10.09 15.76 -3.71
CA THR A 53 9.68 16.87 -4.57
C THR A 53 8.90 17.96 -3.85
N GLU A 54 8.09 17.59 -2.85
CA GLU A 54 7.29 18.52 -2.07
C GLU A 54 8.15 19.27 -1.04
N GLY A 55 9.11 18.59 -0.40
CA GLY A 55 10.12 19.23 0.45
C GLY A 55 11.01 20.24 -0.29
N ARG A 56 11.17 20.10 -1.62
CA ARG A 56 11.89 21.07 -2.46
C ARG A 56 11.04 22.28 -2.88
N ARG A 57 9.70 22.20 -2.80
CA ARG A 57 8.81 23.33 -3.14
C ARG A 57 8.64 24.30 -1.98
N HIS A 58 8.95 23.87 -0.76
CA HIS A 58 8.87 24.68 0.45
C HIS A 58 10.23 25.19 0.95
N ALA A 59 11.31 24.94 0.19
CA ALA A 59 12.67 25.40 0.48
C ALA A 59 13.05 26.61 -0.39
#